data_AF-A0A445KAH9-F1
#
_entry.id   AF-A0A445KAH9-F1
#
_cell.length_a   1.000
_cell.length_b   1.000
_cell.length_c   1.000
_cell.angle_alpha   90.00
_cell.angle_beta   90.00
_cell.angle_gamma   90.00
#
_symmetry.space_group_name_H-M   'P 1'
#
loop_
_entity.id
_entity.type
_entity.pdbx_description
1 polymer ?
#
loop_
_entity_poly.entity_id
_entity_poly.type
_entity_poly.pdbx_seq_one_letter_code
_entity_poly.pdbx_strand_id
1 'polypeptide(L)'
;MCTLEPDVIGIRGFELRLIRCTITFSQPSDSRHERESLDGHINDLLNSIERGNYVEALTSEPSFSLVFRLDGHESLPLDADRVYSELVHRAESFLRDAAAAEQRRRAILVMCIAIAAFLGFTQSNFTGPLKGTELSKCPLCLDGSDEWDNWARNQFMSAGSDLLGKFSNLQYLVLAKMLLMRMKDLSVEIGSLSWWLARVLLLQQRVLDERSSSLSDLLHVYMGEALQQFSTSKLVRSYWEDDLRDGESSAIVSVLHLEAGIMEYLYGRVDSCRMHFESAEMAAGLQLSVTGALGFRTVHQAEPKAQMVLVTNTSTSNVDNCPLTGTGMQTCDSNNGEDNWNLNKRETSEASDILRIPKLLENDDSKTRSQGMENGAHVTPSLTATQQAVILAYCLLIEKSSRHDELQRWDMAPYIEAINSQHLFYFTIRCLCDVLRIRWESSRSRTKERALLMMDNLVTMCCVLVSTLTWELYEYIV
;
A
#
# COMPACT_ATOMS: atom_id res chain seq x y z
N MET A 1 21.26 22.46 18.41
CA MET A 1 20.91 22.34 16.99
C MET A 1 22.21 22.16 16.24
N CYS A 2 22.60 20.90 15.97
CA CYS A 2 23.66 20.63 15.01
C CYS A 2 23.02 20.83 13.64
N THR A 3 23.46 21.83 12.89
CA THR A 3 23.08 21.99 11.49
C THR A 3 23.58 20.76 10.73
N LEU A 4 22.66 19.89 10.29
CA LEU A 4 23.00 18.79 9.40
C LEU A 4 23.63 19.35 8.12
N GLU A 5 24.61 18.64 7.57
CA GLU A 5 25.20 19.05 6.30
C GLU A 5 24.12 19.06 5.21
N PRO A 6 24.07 20.08 4.33
CA PRO A 6 23.02 20.22 3.31
C PRO A 6 22.91 19.00 2.38
N ASP A 7 24.00 18.26 2.23
CA ASP A 7 24.07 17.01 1.47
C ASP A 7 23.20 15.90 2.08
N VAL A 8 23.20 15.78 3.40
CA VAL A 8 22.40 14.80 4.14
C VAL A 8 20.91 15.14 4.04
N ILE A 9 20.57 16.42 4.07
CA ILE A 9 19.19 16.89 3.93
C ILE A 9 18.64 16.51 2.54
N GLY A 10 19.41 16.76 1.48
CA GLY A 10 19.00 16.38 0.12
C GLY A 10 18.76 14.87 -0.06
N ILE A 11 19.65 14.02 0.48
CA ILE A 11 19.49 12.56 0.43
C ILE A 11 18.24 12.11 1.18
N ARG A 12 18.00 12.63 2.38
CA ARG A 12 16.80 12.31 3.16
C ARG A 12 15.52 12.79 2.48
N GLY A 13 15.57 13.90 1.75
CA GLY A 13 14.48 14.37 0.90
C GLY A 13 14.11 13.35 -0.20
N PHE A 14 15.10 12.73 -0.85
CA PHE A 14 14.85 11.64 -1.81
C PHE A 14 14.22 10.40 -1.14
N GLU A 15 14.70 10.01 0.05
CA GLU A 15 14.09 8.92 0.82
C GLU A 15 12.63 9.22 1.18
N LEU A 16 12.34 10.45 1.60
CA LEU A 16 10.99 10.86 1.94
C LEU A 16 10.05 10.79 0.74
N ARG A 17 10.52 11.17 -0.45
CA ARG A 17 9.74 11.04 -1.70
C ARG A 17 9.40 9.59 -2.01
N LEU A 18 10.35 8.67 -1.86
CA LEU A 18 10.09 7.23 -2.01
C LEU A 18 9.02 6.76 -1.02
N ILE A 19 9.15 7.11 0.26
CA ILE A 19 8.15 6.77 1.28
C ILE A 19 6.79 7.40 0.97
N ARG A 20 6.73 8.64 0.47
CA ARG A 20 5.47 9.30 0.09
C ARG A 20 4.71 8.54 -1.00
N CYS A 21 5.40 7.97 -1.98
CA CYS A 21 4.78 7.16 -3.05
C CYS A 21 3.87 6.05 -2.50
N THR A 22 4.13 5.61 -1.27
CA THR A 22 3.46 4.50 -0.59
C THR A 22 2.38 4.92 0.42
N ILE A 23 2.28 6.21 0.73
CA ILE A 23 1.45 6.73 1.82
C ILE A 23 0.42 7.75 1.32
N THR A 24 0.83 8.63 0.41
CA THR A 24 -0.04 9.67 -0.16
C THR A 24 0.41 9.97 -1.58
N PHE A 25 -0.54 10.11 -2.50
CA PHE A 25 -0.20 10.65 -3.82
C PHE A 25 0.20 12.13 -3.65
N SER A 26 1.51 12.40 -3.75
CA SER A 26 2.02 13.77 -3.82
C SER A 26 1.91 14.24 -5.26
N GLN A 27 1.51 15.50 -5.48
CA GLN A 27 1.68 16.09 -6.80
C GLN A 27 3.17 16.02 -7.19
N PRO A 28 3.49 15.62 -8.43
CA PRO A 28 4.87 15.56 -8.89
C PRO A 28 5.49 16.96 -8.78
N SER A 29 6.66 17.05 -8.16
CA SER A 29 7.43 18.29 -8.16
C SER A 29 8.02 18.50 -9.55
N ASP A 30 7.50 19.48 -10.31
CA ASP A 30 8.08 19.93 -11.58
C ASP A 30 9.37 20.74 -11.32
N SER A 31 10.43 20.07 -10.88
CA SER A 31 11.77 20.66 -10.87
C SER A 31 12.56 20.12 -12.06
N ARG A 32 12.68 20.96 -13.11
CA ARG A 32 13.60 20.70 -14.22
C ARG A 32 15.03 20.89 -13.72
N HIS A 33 15.69 19.79 -13.36
CA HIS A 33 17.12 19.80 -13.02
C HIS A 33 17.98 19.47 -14.24
N GLU A 34 19.24 19.91 -14.22
CA GLU A 34 20.22 19.57 -15.25
C GLU A 34 20.46 18.05 -15.27
N ARG A 35 20.14 17.44 -16.42
CA ARG A 35 20.10 15.99 -16.65
C ARG A 35 21.47 15.29 -16.51
N GLU A 36 22.56 16.04 -16.44
CA GLU A 36 23.93 15.52 -16.37
C GLU A 36 24.41 15.21 -14.94
N SER A 37 23.67 15.62 -13.91
CA SER A 37 24.02 15.38 -12.50
C SER A 37 23.41 14.07 -11.95
N LEU A 38 24.06 13.47 -10.94
CA LEU A 38 23.53 12.30 -10.24
C LEU A 38 22.15 12.56 -9.61
N ASP A 39 21.95 13.77 -9.08
CA ASP A 39 20.67 14.22 -8.53
C ASP A 39 19.61 14.36 -9.64
N GLY A 40 19.99 14.74 -10.86
CA GLY A 40 19.11 14.71 -12.03
C GLY A 40 18.57 13.32 -12.33
N HIS A 41 19.46 12.31 -12.35
CA HIS A 41 19.10 10.90 -12.56
C HIS A 41 18.18 10.37 -11.45
N ILE A 42 18.43 10.75 -10.19
CA ILE A 42 17.58 10.38 -9.05
C ILE A 42 16.19 10.98 -9.22
N ASN A 43 16.11 12.28 -9.52
CA ASN A 43 14.84 12.98 -9.69
C ASN A 43 14.01 12.42 -10.86
N ASP A 44 14.65 12.08 -11.99
CA ASP A 44 13.96 11.48 -13.14
C ASP A 44 13.34 10.11 -12.77
N LEU A 45 14.07 9.27 -12.03
CA LEU A 45 13.53 8.01 -11.51
C LEU A 45 12.39 8.23 -10.51
N LEU A 46 12.58 9.13 -9.54
CA LEU A 46 11.55 9.45 -8.54
C LEU A 46 10.27 9.97 -9.20
N ASN A 47 10.39 10.86 -10.18
CA ASN A 47 9.23 11.38 -10.92
C ASN A 47 8.49 10.26 -11.67
N SER A 48 9.23 9.28 -12.22
CA SER A 48 8.63 8.12 -12.90
C SER A 48 7.91 7.19 -11.92
N ILE A 49 8.53 6.94 -10.76
CA ILE A 49 7.96 6.13 -9.67
C ILE A 49 6.69 6.80 -9.10
N GLU A 50 6.75 8.10 -8.80
CA GLU A 50 5.62 8.88 -8.27
C GLU A 50 4.41 8.91 -9.22
N ARG A 51 4.66 8.84 -10.54
CA ARG A 51 3.61 8.78 -11.56
C ARG A 51 3.08 7.36 -11.78
N GLY A 52 3.67 6.34 -11.17
CA GLY A 52 3.35 4.93 -11.42
C GLY A 52 3.86 4.41 -12.77
N ASN A 53 4.77 5.14 -13.44
CA ASN A 53 5.39 4.77 -14.71
C ASN A 53 6.63 3.88 -14.46
N TYR A 54 6.44 2.71 -13.85
CA TYR A 54 7.57 1.84 -13.47
C TYR A 54 8.30 1.26 -14.69
N VAL A 55 7.60 1.05 -15.81
CA VAL A 55 8.24 0.63 -17.07
C VAL A 55 9.24 1.68 -17.53
N GLU A 56 8.84 2.96 -17.55
CA GLU A 56 9.72 4.07 -17.93
C GLU A 56 10.91 4.18 -16.97
N ALA A 57 10.69 4.04 -15.66
CA ALA A 57 11.76 4.06 -14.67
C ALA A 57 12.82 2.96 -14.89
N LEU A 58 12.41 1.80 -15.41
CA LEU A 58 13.30 0.64 -15.61
C LEU A 58 13.87 0.54 -17.02
N THR A 59 13.21 1.13 -18.03
CA THR A 59 13.58 1.00 -19.45
C THR A 59 14.12 2.28 -20.09
N SER A 60 13.81 3.47 -19.55
CA SER A 60 14.37 4.72 -20.06
C SER A 60 15.82 4.87 -19.63
N GLU A 61 16.71 5.01 -20.61
CA GLU A 61 18.03 4.39 -20.62
C GLU A 61 19.22 5.07 -19.87
N PRO A 62 19.15 6.19 -19.11
CA PRO A 62 20.37 6.69 -18.44
C PRO A 62 20.71 5.98 -17.11
N SER A 63 19.75 5.85 -16.19
CA SER A 63 20.06 5.44 -14.81
C SER A 63 20.29 3.93 -14.69
N PHE A 64 19.51 3.13 -15.42
CA PHE A 64 19.65 1.67 -15.42
C PHE A 64 20.96 1.25 -16.10
N SER A 65 21.31 1.86 -17.23
CA SER A 65 22.59 1.62 -17.92
C SER A 65 23.78 2.10 -17.07
N LEU A 66 23.66 3.23 -16.39
CA LEU A 66 24.69 3.77 -15.50
C LEU A 66 25.03 2.82 -14.34
N VAL A 67 24.00 2.27 -13.67
CA VAL A 67 24.18 1.36 -12.53
C VAL A 67 24.73 0.00 -12.96
N PHE A 68 24.21 -0.55 -14.05
CA PHE A 68 24.57 -1.91 -14.51
C PHE A 68 25.64 -1.92 -15.61
N ARG A 69 26.22 -0.76 -15.97
CA ARG A 69 27.25 -0.59 -17.01
C ARG A 69 26.96 -1.42 -18.26
N LEU A 70 25.76 -1.25 -18.81
CA LEU A 70 25.32 -1.99 -20.00
C LEU A 70 25.89 -1.41 -21.31
N ASP A 71 26.73 -0.38 -21.22
CA ASP A 71 27.45 0.23 -22.33
C ASP A 71 28.56 -0.68 -22.84
N GLY A 72 28.20 -1.62 -23.72
CA GLY A 72 29.17 -2.42 -24.46
C GLY A 72 28.60 -3.73 -24.95
N HIS A 73 29.09 -4.21 -26.09
CA HIS A 73 28.85 -5.53 -26.65
C HIS A 73 29.40 -6.68 -25.78
N GLU A 74 29.22 -6.63 -24.46
CA GLU A 74 29.47 -7.77 -23.59
C GLU A 74 28.25 -8.69 -23.65
N SER A 75 28.46 -9.91 -24.16
CA SER A 75 27.44 -10.94 -24.12
C SER A 75 27.13 -11.27 -22.66
N LEU A 76 25.94 -10.89 -22.20
CA LEU A 76 25.39 -11.37 -20.93
C LEU A 76 25.40 -12.92 -20.93
N PRO A 77 25.67 -13.56 -19.78
CA PRO A 77 25.60 -15.01 -19.67
C PRO A 77 24.23 -15.54 -20.14
N LEU A 78 24.20 -16.74 -20.72
CA LEU A 78 22.94 -17.40 -21.12
C LEU A 78 22.13 -17.94 -19.93
N ASP A 79 22.73 -17.97 -18.73
CA ASP A 79 22.13 -18.51 -17.50
C ASP A 79 21.60 -17.39 -16.59
N ALA A 80 20.33 -17.47 -16.20
CA ALA A 80 19.65 -16.45 -15.40
C ALA A 80 20.37 -16.19 -14.07
N ASP A 81 20.82 -17.24 -13.37
CA ASP A 81 21.49 -17.08 -12.07
C ASP A 81 22.76 -16.23 -12.16
N ARG A 82 23.56 -16.48 -13.20
CA ARG A 82 24.77 -15.71 -13.47
C ARG A 82 24.46 -14.28 -13.90
N VAL A 83 23.43 -14.07 -14.71
CA VAL A 83 23.00 -12.74 -15.14
C VAL A 83 22.61 -11.90 -13.94
N TYR A 84 21.71 -12.40 -13.09
CA TYR A 84 21.24 -11.64 -11.93
C TYR A 84 22.35 -11.44 -10.89
N SER A 85 23.22 -12.43 -10.69
CA SER A 85 24.42 -12.29 -9.85
C SER A 85 25.36 -11.20 -10.37
N GLU A 86 25.56 -11.14 -11.69
CA GLU A 86 26.37 -10.12 -12.34
C GLU A 86 25.75 -8.73 -12.20
N LEU A 87 24.43 -8.57 -12.38
CA LEU A 87 23.75 -7.30 -12.13
C LEU A 87 23.97 -6.79 -10.70
N VAL A 88 23.84 -7.68 -9.72
CA VAL A 88 24.08 -7.35 -8.31
C VAL A 88 25.55 -6.98 -8.08
N HIS A 89 26.48 -7.69 -8.72
CA HIS A 89 27.92 -7.39 -8.64
C HIS A 89 28.25 -6.02 -9.26
N ARG A 90 27.66 -5.69 -10.41
CA ARG A 90 27.81 -4.37 -11.04
C ARG A 90 27.23 -3.25 -10.20
N ALA A 91 26.06 -3.45 -9.59
CA ALA A 91 25.49 -2.51 -8.64
C ALA A 91 26.40 -2.34 -7.40
N GLU A 92 26.99 -3.43 -6.87
CA GLU A 92 27.96 -3.36 -5.78
C GLU A 92 29.23 -2.57 -6.18
N SER A 93 29.79 -2.82 -7.37
CA SER A 93 30.93 -2.07 -7.92
C SER A 93 30.56 -0.59 -8.07
N PHE A 94 29.37 -0.28 -8.60
CA PHE A 94 28.89 1.08 -8.74
C PHE A 94 28.83 1.84 -7.41
N LEU A 95 28.41 1.15 -6.33
CA LEU A 95 28.39 1.71 -4.97
C LEU A 95 29.80 1.89 -4.38
N ARG A 96 30.71 0.93 -4.61
CA ARG A 96 32.09 0.96 -4.06
C ARG A 96 33.02 1.92 -4.80
N ASP A 97 32.80 2.14 -6.10
CA ASP A 97 33.63 2.99 -6.94
C ASP A 97 33.39 4.50 -6.70
N ALA A 98 32.57 4.86 -5.70
CA ALA A 98 32.22 6.24 -5.37
C ALA A 98 33.08 6.76 -4.22
N ALA A 99 33.35 8.06 -4.21
CA ALA A 99 33.82 8.72 -2.99
C ALA A 99 32.74 8.61 -1.90
N ALA A 100 33.13 8.62 -0.61
CA ALA A 100 32.21 8.44 0.52
C ALA A 100 31.01 9.41 0.50
N ALA A 101 31.20 10.65 0.04
CA ALA A 101 30.13 11.65 -0.10
C ALA A 101 29.12 11.31 -1.22
N GLU A 102 29.56 10.67 -2.32
CA GLU A 102 28.70 10.31 -3.45
C GLU A 102 28.04 8.95 -3.27
N GLN A 103 28.61 8.09 -2.43
CA GLN A 103 28.15 6.73 -2.18
C GLN A 103 26.66 6.66 -1.79
N ARG A 104 26.18 7.60 -0.96
CA ARG A 104 24.77 7.64 -0.56
C ARG A 104 23.84 8.02 -1.70
N ARG A 105 24.21 8.96 -2.58
CA ARG A 105 23.42 9.29 -3.77
C ARG A 105 23.34 8.11 -4.75
N ARG A 106 24.46 7.42 -4.97
CA ARG A 106 24.48 6.19 -5.78
C ARG A 106 23.61 5.11 -5.16
N ALA A 107 23.62 4.99 -3.83
CA ALA A 107 22.74 4.09 -3.11
C ALA A 107 21.25 4.44 -3.31
N ILE A 108 20.87 5.71 -3.30
CA ILE A 108 19.51 6.14 -3.62
C ILE A 108 19.13 5.73 -5.06
N LEU A 109 20.02 5.84 -6.03
CA LEU A 109 19.74 5.36 -7.40
C LEU A 109 19.46 3.85 -7.45
N VAL A 110 20.33 3.04 -6.84
CA VAL A 110 20.15 1.59 -6.77
C VAL A 110 18.84 1.24 -6.06
N MET A 111 18.52 1.96 -4.98
CA MET A 111 17.26 1.82 -4.25
C MET A 111 16.05 2.21 -5.11
N CYS A 112 16.11 3.29 -5.90
CA CYS A 112 15.04 3.68 -6.82
C CYS A 112 14.77 2.59 -7.86
N ILE A 113 15.81 1.99 -8.45
CA ILE A 113 15.66 0.87 -9.39
C ILE A 113 15.01 -0.34 -8.70
N ALA A 114 15.48 -0.69 -7.49
CA ALA A 114 14.90 -1.79 -6.73
C ALA A 114 13.42 -1.54 -6.38
N ILE A 115 13.06 -0.33 -5.97
CA ILE A 115 11.69 0.06 -5.63
C ILE A 115 10.82 0.11 -6.89
N ALA A 116 11.32 0.62 -8.01
CA ALA A 116 10.59 0.59 -9.28
C ALA A 116 10.30 -0.85 -9.74
N ALA A 117 11.26 -1.77 -9.57
CA ALA A 117 11.05 -3.19 -9.87
C ALA A 117 10.02 -3.82 -8.92
N PHE A 118 10.11 -3.54 -7.62
CA PHE A 118 9.13 -3.97 -6.62
C PHE A 118 7.71 -3.47 -6.96
N LEU A 119 7.53 -2.16 -7.13
CA LEU A 119 6.24 -1.55 -7.42
C LEU A 119 5.70 -1.93 -8.82
N GLY A 120 6.57 -2.15 -9.80
CA GLY A 120 6.21 -2.67 -11.11
C GLY A 120 5.67 -4.11 -11.06
N PHE A 121 6.28 -4.98 -10.23
CA PHE A 121 5.75 -6.32 -9.97
C PHE A 121 4.39 -6.27 -9.27
N THR A 122 4.28 -5.44 -8.24
CA THR A 122 3.04 -5.14 -7.50
C THR A 122 1.92 -4.72 -8.45
N GLN A 123 2.20 -3.73 -9.32
CA GLN A 123 1.25 -3.25 -10.31
C GLN A 123 0.81 -4.34 -11.30
N SER A 124 1.76 -5.14 -11.78
CA SER A 124 1.48 -6.19 -12.76
C SER A 124 0.58 -7.31 -12.23
N ASN A 125 0.61 -7.58 -10.91
CA ASN A 125 -0.01 -8.77 -10.33
C ASN A 125 -1.22 -8.50 -9.42
N PHE A 126 -1.35 -7.30 -8.86
CA PHE A 126 -2.32 -7.06 -7.78
C PHE A 126 -3.18 -5.81 -7.99
N THR A 127 -2.60 -4.67 -8.37
CA THR A 127 -3.40 -3.47 -8.69
C THR A 127 -3.92 -3.46 -10.13
N GLY A 128 -3.26 -4.21 -11.01
CA GLY A 128 -3.56 -4.31 -12.44
C GLY A 128 -2.84 -3.24 -13.27
N PRO A 129 -2.53 -3.51 -14.55
CA PRO A 129 -2.00 -2.50 -15.45
C PRO A 129 -3.00 -1.37 -15.61
N LEU A 130 -2.61 -0.15 -15.22
CA LEU A 130 -3.25 1.06 -15.70
C LEU A 130 -3.11 1.07 -17.22
N LYS A 131 -4.13 1.51 -17.96
CA LYS A 131 -4.10 1.65 -19.44
C LYS A 131 -2.75 2.23 -19.89
N GLY A 132 -1.81 1.37 -20.31
CA GLY A 132 -0.40 1.70 -20.36
C GLY A 132 0.46 0.53 -20.80
N THR A 133 1.73 0.80 -21.07
CA THR A 133 2.71 -0.21 -21.53
C THR A 133 2.87 -1.29 -20.47
N GLU A 134 2.65 -2.55 -20.84
CA GLU A 134 2.92 -3.68 -19.95
C GLU A 134 4.41 -3.77 -19.63
N LEU A 135 4.72 -4.11 -18.38
CA LEU A 135 6.08 -4.41 -17.96
C LEU A 135 6.63 -5.56 -18.82
N SER A 136 7.82 -5.37 -19.40
CA SER A 136 8.47 -6.44 -20.17
C SER A 136 8.60 -7.69 -19.31
N LYS A 137 8.61 -8.87 -19.94
CA LYS A 137 8.77 -10.15 -19.21
C LYS A 137 10.09 -10.22 -18.43
N CYS A 138 11.04 -9.38 -18.81
CA CYS A 138 12.39 -9.36 -18.31
C CYS A 138 12.85 -7.91 -18.12
N PRO A 139 13.45 -7.54 -16.97
CA PRO A 139 14.06 -6.23 -16.76
C PRO A 139 15.14 -5.86 -17.78
N LEU A 140 15.79 -6.87 -18.37
CA LEU A 140 16.88 -6.73 -19.34
C LEU A 140 16.41 -6.85 -20.81
N CYS A 141 15.10 -7.05 -21.05
CA CYS A 141 14.54 -7.25 -22.40
C CYS A 141 15.24 -8.37 -23.21
N LEU A 142 15.75 -9.42 -22.56
CA LEU A 142 16.46 -10.52 -23.22
C LEU A 142 15.51 -11.62 -23.73
N ASP A 143 15.87 -12.24 -24.85
CA ASP A 143 15.16 -13.37 -25.46
C ASP A 143 15.37 -14.65 -24.63
N GLY A 144 14.35 -15.08 -23.88
CA GLY A 144 14.43 -16.30 -23.06
C GLY A 144 13.41 -16.41 -21.92
N SER A 145 12.20 -15.85 -22.07
CA SER A 145 11.29 -15.59 -20.94
C SER A 145 11.01 -16.78 -20.02
N ASP A 146 10.87 -17.99 -20.59
CA ASP A 146 10.34 -19.14 -19.85
C ASP A 146 11.39 -19.75 -18.91
N GLU A 147 12.67 -19.78 -19.30
CA GLU A 147 13.75 -20.25 -18.44
C GLU A 147 13.96 -19.31 -17.25
N TRP A 148 13.81 -18.01 -17.48
CA TRP A 148 14.05 -16.97 -16.50
C TRP A 148 12.91 -16.87 -15.50
N ASP A 149 11.67 -17.08 -15.97
CA ASP A 149 10.50 -17.25 -15.11
C ASP A 149 10.64 -18.49 -14.23
N ASN A 150 11.14 -19.61 -14.78
CA ASN A 150 11.40 -20.82 -13.99
C ASN A 150 12.49 -20.60 -12.94
N TRP A 151 13.59 -19.93 -13.29
CA TRP A 151 14.62 -19.55 -12.33
C TRP A 151 14.05 -18.66 -11.21
N ALA A 152 13.27 -17.63 -11.56
CA ALA A 152 12.66 -16.75 -10.58
C ALA A 152 11.73 -17.53 -9.65
N ARG A 153 10.86 -18.41 -10.19
CA ARG A 153 10.01 -19.32 -9.41
C ARG A 153 10.84 -20.14 -8.42
N ASN A 154 11.95 -20.73 -8.86
CA ASN A 154 12.84 -21.50 -7.99
C ASN A 154 13.46 -20.65 -6.86
N GLN A 155 13.79 -19.38 -7.13
CA GLN A 155 14.28 -18.45 -6.10
C GLN A 155 13.23 -18.22 -5.00
N PHE A 156 11.94 -18.13 -5.34
CA PHE A 156 10.87 -18.05 -4.35
C PHE A 156 10.70 -19.37 -3.59
N MET A 157 10.63 -20.48 -4.31
CA MET A 157 10.39 -21.82 -3.72
C MET A 157 11.55 -22.29 -2.83
N SER A 158 12.75 -21.71 -2.97
CA SER A 158 13.88 -21.91 -2.05
C SER A 158 13.54 -21.60 -0.58
N ALA A 159 12.50 -20.80 -0.33
CA ALA A 159 11.97 -20.52 1.01
C ALA A 159 11.17 -21.69 1.63
N GLY A 160 11.02 -22.80 0.90
CA GLY A 160 10.43 -24.05 1.39
C GLY A 160 8.93 -24.23 1.09
N SER A 161 8.36 -23.45 0.16
CA SER A 161 6.95 -23.54 -0.21
C SER A 161 6.73 -23.22 -1.69
N ASP A 162 5.67 -23.77 -2.26
CA ASP A 162 5.24 -23.46 -3.62
C ASP A 162 4.61 -22.06 -3.71
N LEU A 163 4.41 -21.58 -4.94
CA LEU A 163 3.70 -20.33 -5.17
C LEU A 163 2.20 -20.52 -4.97
N LEU A 164 1.53 -19.58 -4.28
CA LEU A 164 0.09 -19.69 -4.06
C LEU A 164 -0.73 -19.51 -5.36
N GLY A 165 -0.16 -18.84 -6.36
CA GLY A 165 -0.87 -18.50 -7.59
C GLY A 165 0.02 -18.31 -8.81
N LYS A 166 -0.61 -17.93 -9.92
CA LYS A 166 0.09 -17.55 -11.14
C LYS A 166 0.48 -16.08 -11.05
N PHE A 167 1.77 -15.84 -10.89
CA PHE A 167 2.36 -14.51 -10.94
C PHE A 167 3.15 -14.32 -12.23
N SER A 168 3.03 -13.13 -12.79
CA SER A 168 3.81 -12.62 -13.92
C SER A 168 5.02 -11.85 -13.40
N ASN A 169 6.11 -11.79 -14.17
CA ASN A 169 7.23 -10.88 -13.90
C ASN A 169 7.91 -11.07 -12.53
N LEU A 170 7.91 -12.31 -11.98
CA LEU A 170 8.51 -12.64 -10.67
C LEU A 170 9.96 -12.17 -10.53
N GLN A 171 10.67 -12.18 -11.66
CA GLN A 171 12.04 -11.68 -11.82
C GLN A 171 12.29 -10.29 -11.23
N TYR A 172 11.33 -9.37 -11.34
CA TYR A 172 11.46 -8.00 -10.82
C TYR A 172 11.48 -7.97 -9.29
N LEU A 173 10.67 -8.81 -8.64
CA LEU A 173 10.68 -8.93 -7.19
C LEU A 173 11.97 -9.62 -6.69
N VAL A 174 12.48 -10.61 -7.42
CA VAL A 174 13.80 -11.20 -7.10
C VAL A 174 14.90 -10.15 -7.22
N LEU A 175 14.93 -9.36 -8.30
CA LEU A 175 15.89 -8.28 -8.51
C LEU A 175 15.85 -7.25 -7.38
N ALA A 176 14.65 -6.76 -7.04
CA ALA A 176 14.45 -5.82 -5.95
C ALA A 176 15.02 -6.36 -4.62
N LYS A 177 14.70 -7.62 -4.29
CA LYS A 177 15.24 -8.28 -3.09
C LYS A 177 16.76 -8.35 -3.11
N MET A 178 17.37 -8.83 -4.20
CA MET A 178 18.82 -9.00 -4.27
C MET A 178 19.57 -7.67 -4.14
N LEU A 179 19.07 -6.61 -4.79
CA LEU A 179 19.67 -5.27 -4.69
C LEU A 179 19.59 -4.73 -3.26
N LEU A 180 18.41 -4.73 -2.64
CA LEU A 180 18.23 -4.20 -1.29
C LEU A 180 18.99 -5.02 -0.23
N MET A 181 18.98 -6.36 -0.34
CA MET A 181 19.80 -7.24 0.52
C MET A 181 21.29 -6.91 0.37
N ARG A 182 21.79 -6.77 -0.88
CA ARG A 182 23.19 -6.45 -1.12
C ARG A 182 23.57 -5.08 -0.55
N MET A 183 22.70 -4.07 -0.69
CA MET A 183 22.92 -2.77 -0.06
C MET A 183 23.00 -2.87 1.47
N LYS A 184 22.17 -3.73 2.07
CA LYS A 184 22.19 -3.98 3.51
C LYS A 184 23.48 -4.70 3.95
N ASP A 185 23.94 -5.69 3.20
CA ASP A 185 25.20 -6.41 3.46
C ASP A 185 26.42 -5.46 3.38
N LEU A 186 26.38 -4.50 2.47
CA LEU A 186 27.37 -3.43 2.35
C LEU A 186 27.27 -2.36 3.44
N SER A 187 26.31 -2.50 4.37
CA SER A 187 26.06 -1.56 5.48
C SER A 187 25.84 -0.13 5.01
N VAL A 188 25.14 0.03 3.87
CA VAL A 188 24.77 1.34 3.33
C VAL A 188 23.83 2.07 4.29
N GLU A 189 24.22 3.28 4.70
CA GLU A 189 23.47 4.10 5.65
C GLU A 189 22.31 4.86 4.98
N ILE A 190 21.22 4.16 4.71
CA ILE A 190 19.93 4.74 4.29
C ILE A 190 18.88 4.34 5.32
N GLY A 191 18.16 5.33 5.88
CA GLY A 191 17.26 5.09 7.01
C GLY A 191 16.05 4.24 6.64
N SER A 192 15.50 4.46 5.45
CA SER A 192 14.35 3.72 4.93
C SER A 192 14.68 2.34 4.35
N LEU A 193 15.96 1.93 4.26
CA LEU A 193 16.38 0.70 3.60
C LEU A 193 15.75 -0.57 4.20
N SER A 194 15.83 -0.73 5.51
CA SER A 194 15.27 -1.91 6.19
C SER A 194 13.75 -1.95 6.08
N TRP A 195 13.08 -0.79 6.02
CA TRP A 195 11.65 -0.73 5.81
C TRP A 195 11.27 -1.22 4.40
N TRP A 196 11.96 -0.74 3.35
CA TRP A 196 11.77 -1.22 1.98
C TRP A 196 12.06 -2.72 1.83
N LEU A 197 13.11 -3.20 2.49
CA LEU A 197 13.44 -4.62 2.49
C LEU A 197 12.36 -5.47 3.18
N ALA A 198 11.83 -4.99 4.31
CA ALA A 198 10.69 -5.64 4.96
C ALA A 198 9.46 -5.68 4.04
N ARG A 199 9.20 -4.62 3.26
CA ARG A 199 8.11 -4.57 2.28
C ARG A 199 8.26 -5.62 1.18
N VAL A 200 9.46 -5.72 0.60
CA VAL A 200 9.79 -6.74 -0.41
C VAL A 200 9.64 -8.16 0.16
N LEU A 201 10.15 -8.43 1.36
CA LEU A 201 10.07 -9.75 1.99
C LEU A 201 8.63 -10.12 2.37
N LEU A 202 7.82 -9.14 2.80
CA LEU A 202 6.44 -9.37 3.15
C LEU A 202 5.62 -9.68 1.90
N LEU A 203 5.88 -9.01 0.78
CA LEU A 203 5.30 -9.38 -0.51
C LEU A 203 5.77 -10.76 -0.98
N GLN A 204 7.06 -11.09 -0.81
CA GLN A 204 7.55 -12.44 -1.10
C GLN A 204 6.80 -13.50 -0.29
N GLN A 205 6.60 -13.29 1.02
CA GLN A 205 5.85 -14.25 1.85
C GLN A 205 4.40 -14.43 1.37
N ARG A 206 3.82 -13.40 0.74
CA ARG A 206 2.47 -13.44 0.15
C ARG A 206 2.45 -14.02 -1.25
N VAL A 207 3.58 -14.27 -1.87
CA VAL A 207 3.63 -14.98 -3.15
C VAL A 207 3.66 -16.50 -2.92
N LEU A 208 4.09 -16.93 -1.72
CA LEU A 208 4.14 -18.33 -1.28
C LEU A 208 2.79 -18.81 -0.72
N ASP A 209 2.52 -20.11 -0.86
CA ASP A 209 1.35 -20.78 -0.30
C ASP A 209 1.46 -20.93 1.24
N GLU A 210 2.61 -21.42 1.71
CA GLU A 210 2.87 -21.62 3.12
C GLU A 210 3.81 -20.56 3.72
N ARG A 211 3.71 -20.41 5.04
CA ARG A 211 4.54 -19.50 5.83
C ARG A 211 5.96 -20.04 5.94
N SER A 212 6.95 -19.20 5.61
CA SER A 212 8.36 -19.54 5.72
C SER A 212 8.95 -18.98 7.02
N SER A 213 9.59 -19.83 7.82
CA SER A 213 10.26 -19.40 9.06
C SER A 213 11.46 -18.52 8.78
N SER A 214 12.23 -18.78 7.71
CA SER A 214 13.39 -17.98 7.34
C SER A 214 12.98 -16.57 6.90
N LEU A 215 11.88 -16.43 6.16
CA LEU A 215 11.31 -15.13 5.83
C LEU A 215 10.76 -14.43 7.07
N SER A 216 10.12 -15.16 7.98
CA SER A 216 9.68 -14.63 9.28
C SER A 216 10.86 -14.00 10.01
N ASP A 217 11.95 -14.73 10.22
CA ASP A 217 13.10 -14.23 10.99
C ASP A 217 13.69 -12.95 10.37
N LEU A 218 13.86 -12.91 9.05
CA LEU A 218 14.33 -11.72 8.34
C LEU A 218 13.35 -10.54 8.48
N LEU A 219 12.05 -10.80 8.37
CA LEU A 219 11.02 -9.77 8.52
C LEU A 219 11.05 -9.13 9.91
N HIS A 220 11.25 -9.91 10.98
CA HIS A 220 11.39 -9.36 12.34
C HIS A 220 12.61 -8.46 12.49
N VAL A 221 13.73 -8.87 11.90
CA VAL A 221 14.95 -8.09 11.94
C VAL A 221 14.73 -6.74 11.24
N TYR A 222 14.28 -6.75 9.99
CA TYR A 222 14.19 -5.52 9.19
C TYR A 222 13.01 -4.63 9.58
N MET A 223 11.86 -5.20 9.95
CA MET A 223 10.74 -4.42 10.52
C MET A 223 11.10 -3.86 11.90
N GLY A 224 11.84 -4.62 12.72
CA GLY A 224 12.36 -4.15 14.01
C GLY A 224 13.31 -2.95 13.86
N GLU A 225 14.23 -3.00 12.89
CA GLU A 225 15.09 -1.86 12.54
C GLU A 225 14.29 -0.64 12.06
N ALA A 226 13.29 -0.85 11.18
CA ALA A 226 12.42 0.23 10.73
C ALA A 226 11.64 0.87 11.89
N LEU A 227 11.11 0.07 12.82
CA LEU A 227 10.45 0.55 14.03
C LEU A 227 11.41 1.31 14.96
N GLN A 228 12.64 0.85 15.13
CA GLN A 228 13.64 1.59 15.92
C GLN A 228 13.89 2.99 15.33
N GLN A 229 13.85 3.12 14.01
CA GLN A 229 14.12 4.38 13.33
C GLN A 229 12.89 5.30 13.24
N PHE A 230 11.67 4.76 13.10
CA PHE A 230 10.49 5.54 12.71
C PHE A 230 9.22 5.26 13.53
N SER A 231 9.28 4.53 14.66
CA SER A 231 8.10 4.19 15.49
C SER A 231 7.40 5.36 16.19
N THR A 232 8.00 6.55 16.22
CA THR A 232 7.36 7.71 16.84
C THR A 232 7.46 8.95 15.97
N SER A 233 6.45 9.82 16.12
CA SER A 233 6.38 11.08 15.38
C SER A 233 7.56 12.00 15.70
N LYS A 234 8.19 11.85 16.89
CA LYS A 234 9.44 12.53 17.25
C LYS A 234 10.63 12.01 16.44
N LEU A 235 10.77 10.69 16.29
CA LEU A 235 11.87 10.09 15.53
C LEU A 235 11.77 10.46 14.04
N VAL A 236 10.57 10.35 13.47
CA VAL A 236 10.29 10.75 12.08
C VAL A 236 10.64 12.22 11.84
N ARG A 237 10.20 13.14 12.70
CA ARG A 237 10.58 14.56 12.62
C ARG A 237 12.08 14.80 12.80
N SER A 238 12.75 14.05 13.68
CA SER A 238 14.20 14.19 13.86
C SER A 238 15.01 13.71 12.65
N TYR A 239 14.42 12.84 11.83
CA TYR A 239 15.08 12.33 10.63
C TYR A 239 14.84 13.23 9.42
N TRP A 240 13.58 13.58 9.11
CA TRP A 240 13.23 14.37 7.90
C TRP A 240 13.02 15.87 8.15
N GLU A 241 13.15 16.34 9.39
CA GLU A 241 13.12 17.76 9.80
C GLU A 241 12.02 18.58 9.09
N ASP A 242 12.42 19.64 8.38
CA ASP A 242 11.53 20.66 7.79
C ASP A 242 10.86 20.23 6.48
N ASP A 243 11.21 19.06 5.91
CA ASP A 243 10.62 18.56 4.65
C ASP A 243 9.23 17.95 4.85
N LEU A 244 8.83 17.68 6.09
CA LEU A 244 7.57 17.06 6.44
C LEU A 244 6.40 18.05 6.42
N ARG A 245 5.27 17.63 5.83
CA ARG A 245 4.01 18.37 5.87
C ARG A 245 3.29 18.18 7.22
N ASP A 246 2.36 19.06 7.51
CA ASP A 246 1.51 18.94 8.70
C ASP A 246 0.78 17.59 8.74
N GLY A 247 0.89 16.89 9.87
CA GLY A 247 0.32 15.57 10.07
C GLY A 247 1.06 14.41 9.40
N GLU A 248 2.00 14.66 8.48
CA GLU A 248 2.69 13.62 7.71
C GLU A 248 3.54 12.72 8.60
N SER A 249 4.24 13.30 9.58
CA SER A 249 5.01 12.52 10.55
C SER A 249 4.16 11.47 11.29
N SER A 250 2.91 11.81 11.59
CA SER A 250 1.96 10.93 12.27
C SER A 250 1.40 9.87 11.30
N ALA A 251 1.16 10.25 10.04
CA ALA A 251 0.76 9.31 8.99
C ALA A 251 1.85 8.25 8.74
N ILE A 252 3.12 8.64 8.63
CA ILE A 252 4.27 7.73 8.46
C ILE A 252 4.35 6.71 9.61
N VAL A 253 4.22 7.18 10.86
CA VAL A 253 4.24 6.30 12.04
C VAL A 253 3.05 5.33 12.01
N SER A 254 1.86 5.83 11.67
CA SER A 254 0.65 5.01 11.58
C SER A 254 0.81 3.91 10.55
N VAL A 255 1.28 4.25 9.36
CA VAL A 255 1.57 3.33 8.26
C VAL A 255 2.58 2.26 8.68
N LEU A 256 3.72 2.64 9.25
CA LEU A 256 4.74 1.70 9.71
C LEU A 256 4.18 0.70 10.73
N HIS A 257 3.44 1.18 11.73
CA HIS A 257 2.81 0.31 12.71
C HIS A 257 1.75 -0.59 12.08
N LEU A 258 1.00 -0.10 11.11
CA LEU A 258 0.00 -0.89 10.43
C LEU A 258 0.63 -2.01 9.59
N GLU A 259 1.74 -1.75 8.90
CA GLU A 259 2.54 -2.78 8.22
C GLU A 259 3.11 -3.82 9.20
N ALA A 260 3.66 -3.37 10.33
CA ALA A 260 4.15 -4.26 11.38
C ALA A 260 3.01 -5.14 11.91
N GLY A 261 1.83 -4.57 12.18
CA GLY A 261 0.66 -5.34 12.62
C GLY A 261 0.18 -6.36 11.59
N ILE A 262 0.27 -6.04 10.30
CA ILE A 262 -0.07 -6.97 9.21
C ILE A 262 0.96 -8.09 9.07
N MET A 263 2.24 -7.80 9.28
CA MET A 263 3.28 -8.83 9.37
C MET A 263 2.96 -9.81 10.50
N GLU A 264 2.65 -9.29 11.69
CA GLU A 264 2.28 -10.09 12.86
C GLU A 264 1.02 -10.93 12.64
N TYR A 265 0.02 -10.32 11.99
CA TYR A 265 -1.20 -10.98 11.54
C TYR A 265 -0.90 -12.17 10.62
N LEU A 266 -0.03 -11.96 9.62
CA LEU A 266 0.35 -12.97 8.66
C LEU A 266 0.98 -14.20 9.32
N TYR A 267 1.74 -14.02 10.41
CA TYR A 267 2.32 -15.12 11.18
C TYR A 267 1.43 -15.61 12.34
N GLY A 268 0.22 -15.07 12.48
CA GLY A 268 -0.76 -15.52 13.49
C GLY A 268 -0.46 -15.05 14.93
N ARG A 269 0.35 -14.00 15.12
CA ARG A 269 0.65 -13.43 16.43
C ARG A 269 -0.31 -12.29 16.75
N VAL A 270 -1.52 -12.69 17.18
CA VAL A 270 -2.68 -11.82 17.38
C VAL A 270 -2.41 -10.69 18.39
N ASP A 271 -1.72 -10.98 19.50
CA ASP A 271 -1.44 -9.97 20.53
C ASP A 271 -0.48 -8.88 20.02
N SER A 272 0.56 -9.28 19.30
CA SER A 272 1.51 -8.34 18.68
C SER A 272 0.85 -7.50 17.59
N CYS A 273 0.02 -8.14 16.75
CA CYS A 273 -0.81 -7.48 15.76
C CYS A 273 -1.71 -6.41 16.39
N ARG A 274 -2.39 -6.72 17.50
CA ARG A 274 -3.23 -5.78 18.24
C ARG A 274 -2.45 -4.57 18.73
N MET A 275 -1.30 -4.77 19.40
CA MET A 275 -0.48 -3.67 19.92
C MET A 275 -0.05 -2.70 18.80
N HIS A 276 0.29 -3.25 17.63
CA HIS A 276 0.65 -2.45 16.48
C HIS A 276 -0.55 -1.71 15.87
N PHE A 277 -1.72 -2.32 15.76
CA PHE A 277 -2.93 -1.61 15.29
C PHE A 277 -3.37 -0.51 16.25
N GLU A 278 -3.27 -0.71 17.56
CA GLU A 278 -3.52 0.33 18.57
C GLU A 278 -2.53 1.49 18.43
N SER A 279 -1.25 1.18 18.18
CA SER A 279 -0.21 2.20 17.90
C SER A 279 -0.49 2.96 16.61
N ALA A 280 -0.94 2.27 15.56
CA ALA A 280 -1.32 2.86 14.28
C ALA A 280 -2.56 3.76 14.40
N GLU A 281 -3.55 3.35 15.20
CA GLU A 281 -4.74 4.12 15.52
C GLU A 281 -4.40 5.42 16.26
N MET A 282 -3.60 5.33 17.33
CA MET A 282 -3.13 6.51 18.07
C MET A 282 -2.37 7.48 17.16
N ALA A 283 -1.47 6.96 16.31
CA ALA A 283 -0.71 7.77 15.37
C ALA A 283 -1.60 8.40 14.27
N ALA A 284 -2.65 7.72 13.83
CA ALA A 284 -3.64 8.27 12.89
C ALA A 284 -4.56 9.33 13.52
N GLY A 285 -4.43 9.58 14.84
CA GLY A 285 -5.28 10.50 15.59
C GLY A 285 -6.73 9.98 15.71
N LEU A 286 -6.91 8.67 15.63
CA LEU A 286 -8.21 8.00 15.75
C LEU A 286 -8.44 7.53 17.18
N GLN A 287 -9.71 7.50 17.55
CA GLN A 287 -10.21 6.71 18.67
C GLN A 287 -11.46 5.99 18.20
N LEU A 288 -11.31 4.70 17.95
CA LEU A 288 -12.33 3.81 17.39
C LEU A 288 -13.14 3.20 18.52
N SER A 289 -14.46 3.33 18.43
CA SER A 289 -15.38 2.62 19.33
C SER A 289 -16.63 2.20 18.59
N VAL A 290 -17.13 1.01 18.89
CA VAL A 290 -18.41 0.54 18.33
C VAL A 290 -19.52 0.80 19.32
N THR A 291 -20.58 1.47 18.86
CA THR A 291 -21.74 1.85 19.68
C THR A 291 -23.04 1.42 19.03
N GLY A 292 -24.15 1.47 19.77
CA GLY A 292 -25.49 1.18 19.24
C GLY A 292 -26.25 2.46 18.89
N ALA A 293 -26.79 2.55 17.67
CA ALA A 293 -27.70 3.61 17.23
C ALA A 293 -28.98 3.03 16.65
N LEU A 294 -30.13 3.69 16.85
CA LEU A 294 -31.38 3.22 16.26
C LEU A 294 -31.39 3.52 14.75
N GLY A 295 -31.81 2.54 13.95
CA GLY A 295 -31.89 2.70 12.51
C GLY A 295 -32.64 1.57 11.79
N PHE A 296 -32.69 1.70 10.47
CA PHE A 296 -33.36 0.77 9.57
C PHE A 296 -32.31 0.03 8.76
N ARG A 297 -32.41 -1.31 8.73
CA ARG A 297 -31.50 -2.18 7.97
C ARG A 297 -32.10 -2.65 6.66
N THR A 298 -33.43 -2.62 6.53
CA THR A 298 -34.13 -3.01 5.31
C THR A 298 -35.11 -1.92 4.89
N VAL A 299 -35.35 -1.79 3.59
CA VAL A 299 -36.20 -0.75 3.00
C VAL A 299 -37.63 -0.78 3.56
N HIS A 300 -38.15 -1.97 3.88
CA HIS A 300 -39.53 -2.18 4.33
C HIS A 300 -39.67 -2.36 5.86
N GLN A 301 -38.61 -2.12 6.63
CA GLN A 301 -38.66 -2.24 8.09
C GLN A 301 -39.52 -1.11 8.68
N ALA A 302 -40.58 -1.47 9.42
CA ALA A 302 -41.50 -0.50 10.02
C ALA A 302 -40.95 0.18 11.28
N GLU A 303 -40.31 -0.59 12.16
CA GLU A 303 -39.79 -0.09 13.44
C GLU A 303 -38.26 -0.01 13.43
N PRO A 304 -37.66 1.08 13.93
CA PRO A 304 -36.21 1.19 14.02
C PRO A 304 -35.65 0.17 15.03
N LYS A 305 -34.49 -0.40 14.71
CA LYS A 305 -33.78 -1.36 15.57
C LYS A 305 -32.36 -0.87 15.83
N ALA A 306 -31.77 -1.26 16.95
CA ALA A 306 -30.37 -0.98 17.25
C ALA A 306 -29.46 -1.54 16.15
N GLN A 307 -28.60 -0.69 15.61
CA GLN A 307 -27.56 -0.97 14.64
C GLN A 307 -26.21 -0.68 15.31
N MET A 308 -25.22 -1.53 15.06
CA MET A 308 -23.86 -1.27 15.50
C MET A 308 -23.21 -0.28 14.55
N VAL A 309 -22.63 0.79 15.09
CA VAL A 309 -22.03 1.90 14.33
C VAL A 309 -20.65 2.18 14.87
N LEU A 310 -19.67 2.29 13.97
CA LEU A 310 -18.32 2.70 14.33
C LEU A 310 -18.29 4.21 14.51
N VAL A 311 -17.92 4.65 15.71
CA VAL A 311 -17.66 6.04 16.05
C VAL A 311 -16.17 6.29 15.90
N THR A 312 -15.82 7.29 15.09
CA THR A 312 -14.45 7.74 14.84
C THR A 312 -14.27 9.11 15.48
N ASN A 313 -13.75 9.15 16.71
CA ASN A 313 -13.38 10.42 17.32
C ASN A 313 -11.99 10.81 16.80
N THR A 314 -11.89 11.95 16.14
CA THR A 314 -10.59 12.53 15.76
C THR A 314 -10.14 13.49 16.85
N SER A 315 -8.94 13.29 17.39
CA SER A 315 -8.41 14.06 18.54
C SER A 315 -8.20 15.56 18.28
N THR A 316 -8.51 16.06 17.08
CA THR A 316 -8.53 17.49 16.73
C THR A 316 -9.80 18.14 17.24
N SER A 317 -9.83 18.47 18.54
CA SER A 317 -10.75 19.45 19.09
C SER A 317 -10.20 20.87 18.87
N ASN A 318 -11.04 21.74 18.29
CA ASN A 318 -10.91 23.20 18.26
C ASN A 318 -9.69 23.83 17.54
N VAL A 319 -9.66 23.79 16.21
CA VAL A 319 -9.23 24.95 15.39
C VAL A 319 -10.12 24.98 14.15
N ASP A 320 -10.55 26.18 13.79
CA ASP A 320 -11.52 26.59 12.77
C ASP A 320 -11.79 25.67 11.57
N ASN A 321 -13.05 25.73 11.11
CA ASN A 321 -13.49 25.32 9.77
C ASN A 321 -12.63 26.03 8.70
N CYS A 322 -11.43 25.53 8.45
CA CYS A 322 -10.76 25.70 7.19
C CYS A 322 -11.13 24.48 6.35
N PRO A 323 -11.78 24.65 5.19
CA PRO A 323 -11.77 23.58 4.19
C PRO A 323 -10.29 23.29 3.96
N LEU A 324 -9.85 22.06 4.25
CA LEU A 324 -8.55 21.59 3.78
C LEU A 324 -8.61 21.60 2.26
N THR A 325 -8.35 22.76 1.66
CA THR A 325 -8.01 22.95 0.25
C THR A 325 -6.65 22.31 0.04
N GLY A 326 -6.63 20.97 0.07
CA GLY A 326 -5.68 20.17 -0.68
C GLY A 326 -6.07 20.28 -2.15
N THR A 327 -5.69 21.40 -2.75
CA THR A 327 -5.75 21.59 -4.20
C THR A 327 -4.87 20.50 -4.82
N GLY A 328 -5.48 19.52 -5.48
CA GLY A 328 -4.77 18.44 -6.17
C GLY A 328 -5.14 17.01 -5.78
N MET A 329 -6.36 16.72 -5.32
CA MET A 329 -6.85 15.34 -5.27
C MET A 329 -7.52 15.02 -6.60
N GLN A 330 -6.72 14.57 -7.57
CA GLN A 330 -7.26 14.08 -8.83
C GLN A 330 -8.06 12.81 -8.52
N THR A 331 -9.37 12.87 -8.76
CA THR A 331 -10.15 11.72 -9.19
C THR A 331 -9.34 11.00 -10.26
N CYS A 332 -9.33 9.68 -10.27
CA CYS A 332 -8.77 8.93 -11.38
C CYS A 332 -9.46 9.42 -12.67
N ASP A 333 -8.78 10.30 -13.42
CA ASP A 333 -9.24 10.88 -14.67
C ASP A 333 -9.34 9.75 -15.70
N SER A 334 -10.51 9.13 -15.70
CA SER A 334 -11.12 8.51 -16.85
C SER A 334 -12.57 8.92 -16.77
N ASN A 335 -12.99 9.86 -17.62
CA ASN A 335 -14.39 10.26 -17.79
C ASN A 335 -15.38 9.11 -18.10
N ASN A 336 -14.91 7.86 -18.18
CA ASN A 336 -15.73 6.64 -18.28
C ASN A 336 -15.79 5.80 -16.98
N GLY A 337 -14.93 6.06 -15.99
CA GLY A 337 -14.80 5.24 -14.77
C GLY A 337 -15.79 5.63 -13.68
N GLU A 338 -16.03 6.92 -13.48
CA GLU A 338 -17.04 7.42 -12.53
C GLU A 338 -18.46 7.01 -12.94
N ASP A 339 -18.75 7.06 -14.25
CA ASP A 339 -20.03 6.63 -14.81
C ASP A 339 -20.26 5.12 -14.62
N ASN A 340 -19.24 4.29 -14.89
CA ASN A 340 -19.33 2.84 -14.69
C ASN A 340 -19.43 2.46 -13.20
N TRP A 341 -18.69 3.17 -12.33
CA TRP A 341 -18.74 2.96 -10.89
C TRP A 341 -20.09 3.36 -10.27
N ASN A 342 -20.65 4.50 -10.69
CA ASN A 342 -21.96 4.95 -10.23
C ASN A 342 -23.09 4.05 -10.74
N LEU A 343 -22.97 3.51 -11.96
CA LEU A 343 -23.88 2.52 -12.51
C LEU A 343 -23.82 1.20 -11.71
N ASN A 344 -22.63 0.67 -11.47
CA ASN A 344 -22.39 -0.53 -10.66
C ASN A 344 -22.90 -0.38 -9.22
N LYS A 345 -22.75 0.81 -8.63
CA LYS A 345 -23.28 1.13 -7.29
C LYS A 345 -24.80 1.07 -7.25
N ARG A 346 -25.47 1.47 -8.33
CA ARG A 346 -26.93 1.43 -8.44
C ARG A 346 -27.44 -0.01 -8.61
N GLU A 347 -26.87 -0.78 -9.53
CA GLU A 347 -27.23 -2.19 -9.75
C GLU A 347 -26.99 -3.04 -8.50
N THR A 348 -25.85 -2.87 -7.83
CA THR A 348 -25.57 -3.58 -6.58
C THR A 348 -26.51 -3.15 -5.46
N SER A 349 -26.94 -1.87 -5.40
CA SER A 349 -27.90 -1.41 -4.39
C SER A 349 -29.32 -1.92 -4.65
N GLU A 350 -29.71 -2.12 -5.90
CA GLU A 350 -31.04 -2.61 -6.28
C GLU A 350 -31.17 -4.14 -6.13
N ALA A 351 -30.06 -4.87 -6.05
CA ALA A 351 -30.02 -6.34 -5.91
C ALA A 351 -30.45 -6.87 -4.52
N SER A 352 -30.74 -6.02 -3.54
CA SER A 352 -31.19 -6.47 -2.21
C SER A 352 -31.95 -5.39 -1.44
N ASP A 353 -33.08 -5.75 -0.82
CA ASP A 353 -33.81 -4.86 0.09
C ASP A 353 -33.04 -4.54 1.39
N ILE A 354 -31.92 -5.22 1.66
CA ILE A 354 -31.05 -4.96 2.81
C ILE A 354 -30.12 -3.82 2.45
N LEU A 355 -30.19 -2.70 3.17
CA LEU A 355 -29.38 -1.53 2.90
C LEU A 355 -27.88 -1.82 3.05
N ARG A 356 -27.07 -1.22 2.17
CA ARG A 356 -25.61 -1.33 2.23
C ARG A 356 -25.06 -0.63 3.48
N ILE A 357 -25.60 0.54 3.78
CA ILE A 357 -25.33 1.29 5.01
C ILE A 357 -26.68 1.46 5.71
N PRO A 358 -26.82 1.11 6.99
CA PRO A 358 -28.06 1.34 7.73
C PRO A 358 -28.48 2.81 7.68
N LYS A 359 -29.76 3.06 7.49
CA LYS A 359 -30.31 4.41 7.65
C LYS A 359 -30.53 4.66 9.13
N LEU A 360 -29.64 5.43 9.74
CA LEU A 360 -29.74 5.78 11.15
C LEU A 360 -30.80 6.87 11.36
N LEU A 361 -31.40 6.88 12.55
CA LEU A 361 -32.26 7.98 12.99
C LEU A 361 -31.38 9.14 13.44
N GLU A 362 -31.73 10.35 13.01
CA GLU A 362 -31.13 11.55 13.57
C GLU A 362 -31.57 11.68 15.04
N ASN A 363 -30.59 11.73 15.95
CA ASN A 363 -30.87 12.16 17.31
C ASN A 363 -31.17 13.67 17.26
N ASP A 364 -32.37 14.05 17.68
CA ASP A 364 -32.95 15.40 17.63
C ASP A 364 -32.25 16.43 18.57
N ASP A 365 -31.05 16.11 19.07
CA ASP A 365 -30.30 16.91 20.04
C ASP A 365 -29.38 17.97 19.39
N SER A 366 -29.25 18.00 18.06
CA SER A 366 -28.52 19.05 17.34
C SER A 366 -29.44 19.91 16.49
N LYS A 367 -30.27 20.74 17.15
CA LYS A 367 -30.84 21.93 16.53
C LYS A 367 -29.73 22.95 16.23
N THR A 368 -28.93 22.71 15.18
CA THR A 368 -28.27 23.70 14.31
C THR A 368 -27.40 22.93 13.30
N ARG A 369 -27.96 22.57 12.13
CA ARG A 369 -27.23 22.56 10.85
C ARG A 369 -28.21 22.46 9.69
N SER A 370 -27.83 23.14 8.62
CA SER A 370 -28.62 23.64 7.50
C SER A 370 -29.39 22.58 6.71
N GLN A 371 -30.62 22.95 6.33
CA GLN A 371 -31.42 22.29 5.29
C GLN A 371 -30.66 22.25 3.96
N GLY A 372 -30.61 21.06 3.35
CA GLY A 372 -30.31 20.91 1.93
C GLY A 372 -29.28 19.83 1.58
N MET A 373 -29.70 18.56 1.60
CA MET A 373 -29.34 17.56 0.59
C MET A 373 -30.20 16.30 0.81
N GLU A 374 -30.97 15.92 -0.20
CA GLU A 374 -31.67 14.63 -0.21
C GLU A 374 -30.65 13.50 -0.30
N ASN A 375 -30.34 12.89 0.84
CA ASN A 375 -29.93 11.50 1.06
C ASN A 375 -29.41 11.42 2.50
N GLY A 376 -30.08 10.64 3.35
CA GLY A 376 -29.83 10.54 4.80
C GLY A 376 -28.49 9.91 5.20
N ALA A 377 -27.40 10.46 4.69
CA ALA A 377 -26.05 10.22 5.17
C ALA A 377 -25.76 11.25 6.26
N HIS A 378 -25.56 10.79 7.50
CA HIS A 378 -24.85 11.60 8.49
C HIS A 378 -23.57 12.12 7.85
N VAL A 379 -23.24 13.40 8.07
CA VAL A 379 -21.96 13.98 7.66
C VAL A 379 -20.88 13.31 8.51
N THR A 380 -20.45 12.11 8.13
CA THR A 380 -19.28 11.46 8.69
C THR A 380 -18.07 12.31 8.30
N PRO A 381 -17.18 12.66 9.24
CA PRO A 381 -15.96 13.38 8.90
C PRO A 381 -15.21 12.61 7.82
N SER A 382 -14.67 13.34 6.84
CA SER A 382 -13.89 12.71 5.76
C SER A 382 -12.62 12.12 6.34
N LEU A 383 -12.45 10.80 6.20
CA LEU A 383 -11.30 10.08 6.70
C LEU A 383 -10.15 10.08 5.68
N THR A 384 -8.92 10.25 6.14
CA THR A 384 -7.73 10.11 5.28
C THR A 384 -7.50 8.66 4.87
N ALA A 385 -6.68 8.41 3.84
CA ALA A 385 -6.33 7.05 3.39
C ALA A 385 -5.79 6.19 4.54
N THR A 386 -4.85 6.74 5.30
CA THR A 386 -4.23 6.07 6.45
C THR A 386 -5.29 5.73 7.50
N GLN A 387 -6.20 6.65 7.81
CA GLN A 387 -7.29 6.40 8.75
C GLN A 387 -8.23 5.29 8.26
N GLN A 388 -8.58 5.30 6.97
CA GLN A 388 -9.40 4.25 6.38
C GLN A 388 -8.70 2.88 6.41
N ALA A 389 -7.40 2.83 6.13
CA ALA A 389 -6.61 1.61 6.21
C ALA A 389 -6.53 1.05 7.65
N VAL A 390 -6.34 1.92 8.65
CA VAL A 390 -6.39 1.52 10.08
C VAL A 390 -7.74 0.90 10.44
N ILE A 391 -8.84 1.53 10.03
CA ILE A 391 -10.19 1.01 10.29
C ILE A 391 -10.40 -0.36 9.66
N LEU A 392 -9.95 -0.57 8.41
CA LEU A 392 -10.04 -1.88 7.75
C LEU A 392 -9.13 -2.94 8.39
N ALA A 393 -7.98 -2.55 8.94
CA ALA A 393 -7.09 -3.48 9.64
C ALA A 393 -7.74 -4.10 10.88
N TYR A 394 -8.63 -3.37 11.57
CA TYR A 394 -9.41 -3.95 12.66
C TYR A 394 -10.35 -5.07 12.21
N CYS A 395 -10.81 -5.09 10.95
CA CYS A 395 -11.53 -6.23 10.41
C CYS A 395 -10.66 -7.50 10.45
N LEU A 396 -9.38 -7.42 10.09
CA LEU A 396 -8.47 -8.58 10.23
C LEU A 396 -8.32 -9.04 11.66
N LEU A 397 -8.15 -8.08 12.57
CA LEU A 397 -7.93 -8.43 13.95
C LEU A 397 -9.14 -9.20 14.50
N ILE A 398 -10.35 -8.78 14.13
CA ILE A 398 -11.59 -9.50 14.46
C ILE A 398 -11.55 -10.91 13.83
N GLU A 399 -11.13 -11.05 12.57
CA GLU A 399 -11.06 -12.33 11.85
C GLU A 399 -10.19 -13.38 12.57
N LYS A 400 -9.05 -12.98 13.12
CA LYS A 400 -8.13 -13.92 13.82
C LYS A 400 -8.36 -14.03 15.32
N SER A 401 -8.93 -13.01 15.97
CA SER A 401 -9.08 -13.01 17.43
C SER A 401 -10.37 -13.63 17.94
N SER A 402 -11.40 -13.74 17.09
CA SER A 402 -12.71 -14.28 17.49
C SER A 402 -12.97 -15.67 16.91
N ARG A 403 -13.99 -16.34 17.44
CA ARG A 403 -14.41 -17.65 16.95
C ARG A 403 -15.02 -17.48 15.56
N HIS A 404 -14.81 -18.45 14.67
CA HIS A 404 -15.38 -18.45 13.33
C HIS A 404 -16.87 -18.82 13.40
N ASP A 405 -17.69 -17.91 13.93
CA ASP A 405 -19.14 -18.03 14.00
C ASP A 405 -19.82 -16.93 13.18
N GLU A 406 -21.16 -16.94 13.13
CA GLU A 406 -21.89 -15.92 12.40
C GLU A 406 -21.75 -14.53 13.03
N LEU A 407 -21.50 -14.44 14.34
CA LEU A 407 -21.45 -13.19 15.09
C LEU A 407 -20.19 -12.39 14.76
N GLN A 408 -19.05 -13.06 14.59
CA GLN A 408 -17.80 -12.45 14.14
C GLN A 408 -17.99 -11.56 12.90
N ARG A 409 -18.78 -12.01 11.92
CA ARG A 409 -19.02 -11.23 10.69
C ARG A 409 -19.83 -9.97 10.96
N TRP A 410 -20.70 -9.98 11.97
CA TRP A 410 -21.44 -8.80 12.41
C TRP A 410 -20.57 -7.83 13.19
N ASP A 411 -19.52 -8.31 13.87
CA ASP A 411 -18.55 -7.44 14.55
C ASP A 411 -17.71 -6.62 13.56
N MET A 412 -17.45 -7.15 12.35
CA MET A 412 -16.74 -6.43 11.28
C MET A 412 -17.61 -5.40 10.56
N ALA A 413 -18.93 -5.60 10.54
CA ALA A 413 -19.88 -4.79 9.77
C ALA A 413 -19.76 -3.27 9.97
N PRO A 414 -19.63 -2.75 11.21
CA PRO A 414 -19.55 -1.31 11.46
C PRO A 414 -18.31 -0.67 10.83
N TYR A 415 -17.19 -1.40 10.79
CA TYR A 415 -15.94 -0.94 10.18
C TYR A 415 -16.07 -0.87 8.66
N ILE A 416 -16.61 -1.93 8.03
CA ILE A 416 -16.86 -1.98 6.58
C ILE A 416 -17.84 -0.88 6.16
N GLU A 417 -18.88 -0.63 6.97
CA GLU A 417 -19.89 0.39 6.68
C GLU A 417 -19.37 1.81 6.80
N ALA A 418 -18.52 2.08 7.81
CA ALA A 418 -17.89 3.39 7.98
C ALA A 418 -16.98 3.76 6.79
N ILE A 419 -16.31 2.78 6.18
CA ILE A 419 -15.53 3.02 4.95
C ILE A 419 -16.43 3.13 3.72
N ASN A 420 -17.49 2.32 3.65
CA ASN A 420 -18.44 2.41 2.55
C ASN A 420 -19.16 3.77 2.48
N SER A 421 -19.33 4.46 3.61
CA SER A 421 -19.93 5.79 3.67
C SER A 421 -18.99 6.91 3.22
N GLN A 422 -17.68 6.66 3.11
CA GLN A 422 -16.73 7.66 2.63
C GLN A 422 -16.90 7.93 1.13
N HIS A 423 -16.87 9.22 0.79
CA HIS A 423 -16.89 9.68 -0.60
C HIS A 423 -15.49 9.66 -1.23
N LEU A 424 -14.46 9.97 -0.43
CA LEU A 424 -13.07 9.96 -0.86
C LEU A 424 -12.43 8.63 -0.45
N PHE A 425 -11.88 7.90 -1.40
CA PHE A 425 -11.19 6.64 -1.15
C PHE A 425 -10.13 6.40 -2.23
N TYR A 426 -9.10 5.65 -1.87
CA TYR A 426 -8.16 5.11 -2.85
C TYR A 426 -8.78 3.86 -3.48
N PHE A 427 -8.59 3.68 -4.79
CA PHE A 427 -9.12 2.53 -5.56
C PHE A 427 -8.93 1.23 -4.81
N THR A 428 -7.70 1.08 -4.37
CA THR A 428 -7.19 -0.10 -3.73
C THR A 428 -8.04 -0.22 -2.39
N ILE A 429 -8.11 0.81 -1.51
CA ILE A 429 -8.78 0.73 -0.18
C ILE A 429 -10.24 0.29 -0.34
N ARG A 430 -10.87 0.76 -1.42
CA ARG A 430 -12.20 0.36 -1.82
C ARG A 430 -12.27 -1.11 -2.21
N CYS A 431 -11.34 -1.62 -3.02
CA CYS A 431 -11.28 -3.04 -3.38
C CYS A 431 -11.22 -3.93 -2.13
N LEU A 432 -10.37 -3.59 -1.16
CA LEU A 432 -10.29 -4.32 0.10
C LEU A 432 -11.60 -4.27 0.89
N CYS A 433 -12.19 -3.08 1.02
CA CYS A 433 -13.49 -2.91 1.67
C CYS A 433 -14.59 -3.75 0.98
N ASP A 434 -14.58 -3.79 -0.36
CA ASP A 434 -15.51 -4.59 -1.16
C ASP A 434 -15.28 -6.09 -1.01
N VAL A 435 -14.03 -6.57 -0.94
CA VAL A 435 -13.72 -7.99 -0.65
C VAL A 435 -14.26 -8.39 0.71
N LEU A 436 -14.01 -7.59 1.76
CA LEU A 436 -14.53 -7.84 3.10
C LEU A 436 -16.06 -7.84 3.10
N ARG A 437 -16.68 -6.93 2.34
CA ARG A 437 -18.13 -6.86 2.14
C ARG A 437 -18.68 -8.12 1.46
N ILE A 438 -18.07 -8.56 0.36
CA ILE A 438 -18.48 -9.73 -0.41
C ILE A 438 -18.46 -10.97 0.48
N ARG A 439 -17.37 -11.16 1.26
CA ARG A 439 -17.27 -12.28 2.19
C ARG A 439 -18.36 -12.25 3.26
N TRP A 440 -18.63 -11.07 3.81
CA TRP A 440 -19.71 -10.90 4.78
C TRP A 440 -21.08 -11.25 4.17
N GLU A 441 -21.39 -10.72 2.99
CA GLU A 441 -22.72 -10.82 2.39
C GLU A 441 -22.99 -12.14 1.65
N SER A 442 -21.95 -12.82 1.15
CA SER A 442 -22.06 -14.08 0.40
C SER A 442 -22.63 -15.24 1.20
N SER A 443 -22.48 -15.19 2.52
CA SER A 443 -23.00 -16.22 3.44
C SER A 443 -24.52 -16.15 3.65
N ARG A 444 -25.19 -15.08 3.20
CA ARG A 444 -26.59 -14.78 3.54
C ARG A 444 -27.48 -14.75 2.30
N SER A 445 -28.58 -15.49 2.33
CA SER A 445 -29.49 -15.65 1.17
C SER A 445 -29.97 -14.33 0.56
N ARG A 446 -30.33 -13.35 1.39
CA ARG A 446 -30.87 -12.04 0.93
C ARG A 446 -29.82 -11.06 0.38
N THR A 447 -28.53 -11.29 0.59
CA THR A 447 -27.45 -10.41 0.13
C THR A 447 -26.46 -11.11 -0.79
N LYS A 448 -26.59 -12.42 -0.99
CA LYS A 448 -25.70 -13.22 -1.83
C LYS A 448 -25.67 -12.76 -3.28
N GLU A 449 -26.82 -12.33 -3.82
CA GLU A 449 -26.90 -11.79 -5.18
C GLU A 449 -26.09 -10.50 -5.31
N ARG A 450 -26.26 -9.55 -4.38
CA ARG A 450 -25.41 -8.35 -4.32
C ARG A 450 -23.93 -8.68 -4.19
N ALA A 451 -23.57 -9.64 -3.33
CA ALA A 451 -22.19 -10.07 -3.17
C ALA A 451 -21.61 -10.63 -4.49
N LEU A 452 -22.40 -11.37 -5.26
CA LEU A 452 -22.00 -11.89 -6.56
C LEU A 452 -21.77 -10.77 -7.57
N LEU A 453 -22.68 -9.79 -7.68
CA LEU A 453 -22.53 -8.63 -8.56
C LEU A 453 -21.32 -7.77 -8.17
N MET A 454 -21.10 -7.56 -6.87
CA MET A 454 -19.91 -6.88 -6.38
C MET A 454 -18.63 -7.62 -6.75
N MET A 455 -18.63 -8.95 -6.68
CA MET A 455 -17.49 -9.76 -7.08
C MET A 455 -17.22 -9.65 -8.57
N ASP A 456 -18.25 -9.69 -9.41
CA ASP A 456 -18.11 -9.53 -10.87
C ASP A 456 -17.52 -8.15 -11.23
N ASN A 457 -18.02 -7.10 -10.58
CA ASN A 457 -17.46 -5.75 -10.70
C ASN A 457 -16.01 -5.66 -10.23
N LEU A 458 -15.66 -6.34 -9.13
CA LEU A 458 -14.29 -6.38 -8.64
C LEU A 458 -13.38 -7.06 -9.68
N VAL A 459 -13.79 -8.22 -10.21
CA VAL A 459 -13.02 -9.03 -11.18
C VAL A 459 -12.80 -8.29 -12.50
N THR A 460 -13.78 -7.51 -12.95
CA THR A 460 -13.62 -6.70 -14.17
C THR A 460 -12.68 -5.51 -13.95
N MET A 461 -12.58 -5.00 -12.72
CA MET A 461 -11.73 -3.85 -12.38
C MET A 461 -10.28 -4.24 -12.06
N CYS A 462 -10.02 -5.43 -11.51
CA CYS A 462 -8.65 -5.90 -11.25
C CYS A 462 -8.27 -7.02 -12.23
N CYS A 463 -7.16 -6.86 -12.96
CA CYS A 463 -6.70 -7.80 -13.98
C CYS A 463 -6.34 -9.21 -13.45
N VAL A 464 -6.17 -9.40 -12.14
CA VAL A 464 -5.97 -10.72 -11.52
C VAL A 464 -6.84 -10.85 -10.28
N LEU A 465 -8.06 -11.34 -10.45
CA LEU A 465 -8.94 -11.78 -9.35
C LEU A 465 -9.35 -13.25 -9.46
N VAL A 466 -8.60 -14.03 -10.25
CA VAL A 466 -8.92 -15.43 -10.49
C VAL A 466 -7.93 -16.32 -9.73
N SER A 467 -8.26 -16.57 -8.46
CA SER A 467 -8.18 -17.90 -7.78
C SER A 467 -7.92 -17.88 -6.27
N THR A 468 -7.88 -16.73 -5.59
CA THR A 468 -7.49 -16.67 -4.17
C THR A 468 -8.19 -15.54 -3.44
N LEU A 469 -9.43 -15.79 -3.04
CA LEU A 469 -10.29 -14.90 -2.25
C LEU A 469 -9.88 -14.82 -0.76
N THR A 470 -8.63 -15.15 -0.42
CA THR A 470 -8.03 -15.23 0.94
C THR A 470 -6.89 -14.22 1.18
N TRP A 471 -6.68 -13.24 0.30
CA TRP A 471 -5.53 -12.31 0.35
C TRP A 471 -5.75 -11.03 1.16
N GLU A 472 -5.97 -11.19 2.45
CA GLU A 472 -6.11 -10.09 3.40
C GLU A 472 -4.89 -9.15 3.46
N LEU A 473 -5.11 -7.95 2.92
CA LEU A 473 -4.80 -6.63 3.50
C LEU A 473 -3.48 -5.90 3.24
N TYR A 474 -2.69 -6.16 2.19
CA TYR A 474 -1.44 -5.37 2.07
C TYR A 474 -0.94 -5.00 0.68
N GLU A 475 -1.84 -4.39 -0.07
CA GLU A 475 -1.39 -3.33 -0.99
C GLU A 475 -1.91 -1.96 -0.55
N TYR A 476 -1.98 -1.73 0.76
CA TYR A 476 -2.81 -0.65 1.30
C TYR A 476 -2.11 0.40 2.13
N ILE A 477 -0.88 0.11 2.51
CA ILE A 477 -0.05 0.92 3.40
C ILE A 477 1.40 0.95 2.88
N VAL A 478 1.65 0.27 1.77
CA VAL A 478 2.88 0.37 0.98
C VAL A 478 2.45 0.76 -0.42
#